data_AF-R1B673-F1
#
_entry.id   AF-R1B673-F1
#
_cell.length_a   1.000
_cell.length_b   1.000
_cell.length_c   1.000
_cell.angle_alpha   90.00
_cell.angle_beta   90.00
_cell.angle_gamma   90.00
#
_symmetry.space_group_name_H-M   'P 1'
#
loop_
_entity.id
_entity.type
_entity.pdbx_description
1 polymer ?
#
loop_
_entity_poly.entity_id
_entity_poly.type
_entity_poly.pdbx_seq_one_letter_code
_entity_poly.pdbx_strand_id
1 'polypeptide(L)' 'MNQPQLNQLDVQAAIARWARFPGDTGSPEVQIAVATERIRFMARHMERNRKDFMTKRRIILAVAARNRML' A
#
# COMPACT_ATOMS: atom_id res chain seq x y z
N MET A 1 -17.14 -8.04 6.15
CA MET A 1 -15.67 -7.94 6.23
C MET A 1 -15.30 -6.55 6.71
N ASN A 2 -14.31 -6.43 7.58
CA ASN A 2 -13.85 -5.14 8.12
C ASN A 2 -12.82 -4.49 7.17
N GLN A 3 -12.69 -3.16 7.21
CA GLN A 3 -11.73 -2.41 6.37
C GLN A 3 -10.29 -2.96 6.37
N PRO A 4 -9.72 -3.42 7.51
CA PRO A 4 -8.39 -4.03 7.51
C PRO A 4 -8.30 -5.35 6.73
N GLN A 5 -9.37 -6.16 6.74
CA GLN A 5 -9.40 -7.45 6.03
C GLN A 5 -9.44 -7.23 4.52
N LEU A 6 -10.21 -6.24 4.04
CA LEU A 6 -10.26 -5.88 2.62
C LEU A 6 -8.87 -5.44 2.12
N ASN A 7 -8.17 -4.60 2.89
CA ASN A 7 -6.80 -4.19 2.55
C ASN A 7 -5.83 -5.38 2.50
N GLN A 8 -5.98 -6.36 3.39
CA GLN A 8 -5.15 -7.57 3.35
C GLN A 8 -5.41 -8.37 2.06
N LEU A 9 -6.67 -8.51 1.65
CA LEU A 9 -7.01 -9.20 0.41
C LEU A 9 -6.44 -8.49 -0.82
N ASP A 10 -6.58 -7.15 -0.90
CA ASP A 10 -6.04 -6.34 -1.99
C ASP A 10 -4.50 -6.48 -2.09
N VAL A 11 -3.82 -6.46 -0.94
CA VAL A 11 -2.36 -6.67 -0.85
C VAL A 11 -1.97 -8.08 -1.31
N GLN A 12 -2.69 -9.12 -0.91
CA GLN A 12 -2.38 -10.49 -1.34
C GLN A 12 -2.61 -10.67 -2.84
N ALA A 13 -3.68 -10.08 -3.39
CA ALA A 13 -3.94 -10.08 -4.82
C ALA A 13 -2.84 -9.35 -5.61
N ALA A 14 -2.32 -8.25 -5.06
CA ALA A 14 -1.19 -7.52 -5.64
C ALA A 14 0.09 -8.37 -5.62
N ILE A 15 0.42 -9.02 -4.49
CA ILE A 15 1.58 -9.91 -4.40
C ILE A 15 1.48 -11.04 -5.44
N ALA A 16 0.35 -11.74 -5.49
CA ALA A 16 0.14 -12.84 -6.43
C ALA A 16 0.28 -12.42 -7.91
N ARG A 17 -0.08 -11.17 -8.23
CA ARG A 17 0.01 -10.64 -9.59
C ARG A 17 1.44 -10.27 -10.01
N TRP A 18 2.24 -9.75 -9.08
CA TRP A 18 3.56 -9.19 -9.39
C TRP A 18 4.72 -10.08 -8.93
N ALA A 19 4.44 -11.14 -8.18
CA ALA A 19 5.42 -12.12 -7.73
C ALA A 19 6.10 -12.80 -8.93
N ARG A 20 7.44 -12.86 -8.88
CA ARG A 20 8.25 -13.54 -9.90
C ARG A 20 8.32 -15.05 -9.66
N PHE A 21 8.13 -15.48 -8.42
CA PHE A 21 8.15 -16.88 -7.99
C PHE A 21 7.21 -17.06 -6.79
N PRO A 22 6.80 -18.31 -6.48
CA PRO A 22 5.97 -18.58 -5.32
C PRO A 22 6.62 -18.11 -4.01
N GLY A 23 5.93 -17.25 -3.26
CA GLY A 23 6.46 -16.66 -2.02
C GLY A 23 7.35 -15.44 -2.20
N ASP A 24 7.43 -14.87 -3.41
CA ASP A 24 8.15 -13.61 -3.64
C ASP A 24 7.48 -12.44 -2.92
N THR A 25 8.14 -11.96 -1.86
CA THR A 25 7.76 -10.76 -1.10
C THR A 25 8.79 -9.63 -1.24
N GLY A 26 9.88 -9.89 -1.96
CA GLY A 26 11.10 -9.09 -1.92
C GLY A 26 11.42 -8.39 -3.22
N SER A 27 10.88 -8.82 -4.36
CA SER A 27 11.12 -8.16 -5.64
C SER A 27 10.64 -6.71 -5.63
N PRO A 28 11.33 -5.81 -6.36
CA PRO A 28 10.93 -4.41 -6.47
C PRO A 28 9.47 -4.24 -6.90
N GLU A 29 8.99 -5.05 -7.86
CA GLU A 29 7.61 -4.99 -8.36
C GLU A 29 6.60 -5.32 -7.26
N VAL A 30 6.83 -6.38 -6.49
CA VAL A 30 5.97 -6.77 -5.38
C VAL A 30 5.97 -5.68 -4.30
N GLN A 31 7.14 -5.16 -3.92
CA GLN A 31 7.23 -4.10 -2.91
C GLN A 31 6.50 -2.83 -3.34
N ILE A 32 6.64 -2.40 -4.60
CA ILE A 32 5.93 -1.25 -5.16
C ILE A 32 4.42 -1.50 -5.17
N ALA A 33 3.98 -2.70 -5.56
CA ALA A 33 2.57 -3.07 -5.60
C ALA A 33 1.93 -3.03 -4.20
N VAL A 34 2.59 -3.63 -3.21
CA VAL A 34 2.14 -3.63 -1.81
C VAL A 34 2.11 -2.21 -1.23
N ALA A 35 3.16 -1.41 -1.47
CA ALA A 35 3.21 -0.02 -1.02
C ALA A 35 2.06 0.80 -1.64
N THR A 36 1.75 0.55 -2.91
CA THR A 36 0.66 1.23 -3.63
C THR A 36 -0.70 0.93 -3.01
N GLU A 37 -1.01 -0.33 -2.73
CA GLU A 37 -2.31 -0.69 -2.12
C GLU A 37 -2.46 -0.12 -0.71
N ARG A 38 -1.38 -0.13 0.09
CA ARG A 38 -1.38 0.49 1.42
C ARG A 38 -1.60 2.00 1.36
N ILE A 39 -0.96 2.69 0.41
CA ILE A 39 -1.16 4.13 0.19
C ILE A 39 -2.62 4.42 -0.22
N ARG A 40 -3.19 3.62 -1.13
CA ARG A 40 -4.60 3.76 -1.55
C ARG A 40 -5.56 3.57 -0.37
N PHE A 41 -5.32 2.57 0.47
CA PHE A 41 -6.13 2.35 1.67
C PHE A 41 -6.07 3.54 2.63
N MET A 42 -4.88 4.07 2.91
CA MET A 42 -4.70 5.26 3.75
C MET A 42 -5.31 6.52 3.13
N ALA A 43 -5.23 6.68 1.81
CA ALA A 43 -5.84 7.81 1.10
C ALA A 43 -7.37 7.81 1.28
N ARG A 44 -8.02 6.65 1.13
CA ARG A 44 -9.47 6.49 1.41
C ARG A 44 -9.82 6.82 2.86
N HIS A 45 -8.97 6.44 3.82
CA HIS A 45 -9.16 6.83 5.22
C HIS A 45 -9.11 8.35 5.41
N MET A 46 -8.22 9.05 4.70
CA MET A 46 -8.08 10.50 4.79
C MET A 46 -9.24 11.29 4.22
N GLU A 47 -9.98 10.76 3.24
CA GLU A 47 -11.16 11.43 2.71
C GLU A 47 -12.21 11.69 3.80
N ARG A 48 -12.36 10.75 4.74
CA ARG A 48 -13.26 10.83 5.89
C ARG A 48 -12.64 11.57 7.08
N ASN A 49 -11.30 11.54 7.20
CA ASN A 49 -10.57 12.06 8.36
C ASN A 49 -9.66 13.24 7.99
N ARG A 50 -10.18 14.26 7.29
CA ARG A 50 -9.38 15.36 6.70
C ARG A 50 -8.46 16.10 7.68
N LYS A 51 -8.76 16.09 8.98
CA LYS A 51 -7.97 16.74 10.04
C LYS A 51 -6.86 15.86 10.61
N ASP A 52 -6.71 14.61 10.18
CA ASP A 52 -5.60 13.74 10.59
C ASP A 52 -4.32 14.09 9.81
N PHE A 53 -3.62 15.11 10.29
CA PHE A 53 -2.37 15.59 9.70
C PHE A 53 -1.21 14.59 9.87
N MET A 54 -1.26 13.77 10.91
CA MET A 54 -0.23 12.75 11.17
C MET A 54 -0.30 11.65 10.11
N THR A 55 -1.49 11.14 9.82
CA THR A 55 -1.70 10.17 8.74
C THR A 55 -1.39 10.78 7.38
N LYS A 56 -1.78 12.04 7.12
CA LYS A 56 -1.39 12.75 5.89
C LYS A 56 0.13 12.80 5.70
N ARG A 57 0.89 13.13 6.74
CA ARG A 57 2.36 13.12 6.70
C ARG A 57 2.92 11.72 6.40
N ARG A 58 2.36 10.68 7.04
CA ARG A 58 2.77 9.28 6.79
C ARG A 58 2.52 8.87 5.33
N ILE A 59 1.40 9.29 4.73
CA ILE A 59 1.11 9.03 3.31
C ILE A 59 2.17 9.68 2.41
N ILE A 60 2.50 10.96 2.65
CA ILE A 60 3.51 11.69 1.85
C ILE A 60 4.87 10.98 1.91
N LEU A 61 5.30 10.55 3.10
CA LEU A 61 6.55 9.82 3.27
C LEU A 61 6.52 8.45 2.57
N ALA A 62 5.38 7.73 2.64
CA ALA A 62 5.22 6.45 1.96
C ALA A 62 5.26 6.60 0.43
N VAL A 63 4.64 7.64 -0.13
CA VAL A 63 4.70 7.96 -1.56
C VAL A 63 6.13 8.27 -1.97
N ALA A 64 6.85 9.11 -1.22
CA ALA A 64 8.24 9.44 -1.49
C ALA A 64 9.14 8.19 -1.45
N ALA A 65 8.94 7.30 -0.46
CA ALA A 65 9.70 6.06 -0.34
C ALA A 65 9.44 5.14 -1.55
N ARG A 66 8.19 4.99 -1.97
CA ARG A 66 7.80 4.19 -3.14
C ARG A 66 8.33 4.77 -4.45
N ASN A 67 8.40 6.09 -4.58
CA ASN A 67 8.96 6.74 -5.76
C ASN A 67 10.48 6.55 -5.89
N ARG A 68 11.21 6.31 -4.80
CA ARG A 68 12.64 5.96 -4.85
C ARG A 68 12.93 4.53 -5.31
N MET A 69 11.90 3.70 -5.45
CA MET A 69 12.01 2.33 -5.96
C MET A 69 11.77 2.25 -7.47
N LEU A 70 11.38 3.36 -8.10
CA LEU A 70 11.20 3.51 -9.54
C LEU A 70 12.50 3.99 -10.19
#